data_AF-A0A4V1KI26-F1
#
_entry.id   AF-A0A4V1KI26-F1
#
_cell.length_a   1.000
_cell.length_b   1.000
_cell.length_c   1.000
_cell.angle_alpha   90.00
_cell.angle_beta   90.00
_cell.angle_gamma   90.00
#
_symmetry.space_group_name_H-M   'P 1'
#
loop_
_entity.id
_entity.type
_entity.pdbx_description
1 polymer ?
#
loop_
_entity_poly.entity_id
_entity_poly.type
_entity_poly.pdbx_seq_one_letter_code
_entity_poly.pdbx_strand_id
1 'polypeptide(L)'
;MKYLGTIRRNGALGVTALAGTLELECYEQNGGGMVIGSGEVEAHQSTIAMFKLKDNLDFVTDDGHKINLLLSDRKRLPSGTIAHITATGDLPSKKSGILGW
;
A
#
# COMPACT_ATOMS: atom_id res chain seq x y z
N MET A 1 4.38 -12.80 -13.67
CA MET A 1 3.68 -12.26 -12.49
C MET A 1 2.30 -12.85 -12.48
N LYS A 2 1.83 -13.33 -11.33
CA LYS A 2 0.52 -13.95 -11.16
C LYS A 2 -0.32 -13.07 -10.25
N TYR A 3 -1.47 -12.62 -10.73
CA TYR A 3 -2.40 -11.83 -9.91
C TYR A 3 -2.94 -12.68 -8.76
N LEU A 4 -2.91 -12.12 -7.55
CA LEU A 4 -3.34 -12.76 -6.31
C LEU A 4 -4.70 -12.25 -5.82
N GLY A 5 -5.07 -11.02 -6.18
CA GLY A 5 -6.29 -10.36 -5.73
C GLY A 5 -6.03 -8.91 -5.33
N THR A 6 -7.07 -8.25 -4.84
CA THR A 6 -7.00 -6.89 -4.30
C THR A 6 -7.11 -6.93 -2.77
N ILE A 7 -6.32 -6.12 -2.10
CA ILE A 7 -6.38 -5.85 -0.66
C ILE A 7 -6.96 -4.46 -0.48
N ARG A 8 -7.97 -4.35 0.38
CA ARG A 8 -8.43 -3.06 0.88
C ARG A 8 -8.39 -3.05 2.40
N ARG A 9 -7.66 -2.11 2.98
CA ARG A 9 -7.45 -2.03 4.43
C ARG A 9 -7.40 -0.60 4.92
N ASN A 10 -7.85 -0.42 6.15
CA ASN A 10 -7.65 0.81 6.89
C ASN A 10 -6.45 0.64 7.81
N GLY A 11 -5.81 1.75 8.15
CA GLY A 11 -4.64 1.69 8.99
C GLY A 11 -4.06 3.05 9.27
N ALA A 12 -2.90 3.02 9.89
CA ALA A 12 -2.10 4.17 10.25
C ALA A 12 -0.90 4.29 9.31
N LEU A 13 -0.71 5.48 8.77
CA LEU A 13 0.46 5.85 7.98
C LEU A 13 1.56 6.45 8.86
N GLY A 14 2.72 5.81 8.84
CA GLY A 14 3.93 6.21 9.55
C GLY A 14 3.77 6.25 11.07
N VAL A 15 4.69 6.98 11.71
CA VAL A 15 4.73 7.14 13.18
C VAL A 15 3.63 8.08 13.69
N THR A 16 2.97 8.80 12.78
CA THR A 16 2.00 9.86 13.09
C THR A 16 0.56 9.37 13.34
N ALA A 17 0.32 8.05 13.27
CA ALA A 17 -1.01 7.45 13.47
C ALA A 17 -2.13 8.05 12.57
N LEU A 18 -1.77 8.62 11.42
CA LEU A 18 -2.75 9.24 10.53
C LEU A 18 -3.51 8.16 9.79
N ALA A 19 -4.84 8.21 9.89
CA ALA A 19 -5.71 7.27 9.23
C ALA A 19 -5.57 7.36 7.70
N GLY A 20 -5.49 6.20 7.06
CA GLY A 20 -5.53 6.07 5.61
C GLY A 20 -6.24 4.79 5.20
N THR A 21 -6.82 4.84 3.99
CA THR A 21 -7.38 3.67 3.32
C THR A 21 -6.41 3.24 2.23
N LEU A 22 -6.01 1.99 2.25
CA LEU A 22 -5.09 1.38 1.31
C LEU A 22 -5.87 0.45 0.39
N GLU A 23 -5.70 0.60 -0.92
CA GLU A 23 -6.22 -0.32 -1.93
C GLU A 23 -5.07 -0.80 -2.84
N LEU A 24 -4.79 -2.10 -2.83
CA LEU A 24 -3.64 -2.70 -3.50
C LEU A 24 -4.02 -3.90 -4.34
N GLU A 25 -3.67 -3.87 -5.61
CA GLU A 25 -3.64 -5.06 -6.47
C GLU A 25 -2.33 -5.82 -6.23
N CYS A 26 -2.43 -7.07 -5.77
CA CYS A 26 -1.28 -7.88 -5.39
C CYS A 26 -0.91 -8.89 -6.47
N TYR A 27 0.40 -9.00 -6.72
CA TYR A 27 0.96 -9.89 -7.71
C TYR A 27 2.11 -10.69 -7.11
N GLU A 28 2.11 -12.00 -7.33
CA GLU A 28 3.22 -12.89 -7.04
C GLU A 28 4.24 -12.83 -8.18
N GLN A 29 5.50 -12.55 -7.87
CA GLN A 29 6.58 -12.76 -8.83
C GLN A 29 6.89 -14.25 -8.97
N ASN A 30 6.97 -14.74 -10.22
CA ASN A 30 7.31 -16.13 -10.50
C ASN A 30 8.77 -16.37 -10.10
N GLY A 31 9.00 -17.31 -9.17
CA GLY A 31 10.35 -17.79 -8.83
C GLY A 31 10.86 -17.51 -7.42
N GLY A 32 10.09 -16.86 -6.54
CA GLY A 32 10.58 -16.55 -5.18
C GLY A 32 9.56 -16.27 -4.09
N GLY A 33 8.25 -16.44 -4.34
CA GLY A 33 7.20 -16.20 -3.33
C GLY A 33 7.04 -14.74 -2.90
N MET A 34 7.80 -13.81 -3.47
CA MET A 34 7.69 -12.38 -3.18
C MET A 34 6.42 -11.81 -3.79
N VAL A 35 5.57 -11.24 -2.94
CA VAL A 35 4.36 -10.54 -3.32
C VAL A 35 4.66 -9.05 -3.41
N ILE A 36 4.27 -8.42 -4.51
CA ILE A 36 4.34 -6.98 -4.70
C ILE A 36 2.91 -6.49 -4.89
N GLY A 37 2.53 -5.47 -4.13
CA GLY A 37 1.27 -4.73 -4.28
C GLY A 37 1.48 -3.48 -5.12
N SER A 38 0.53 -3.11 -5.96
CA SER A 38 0.48 -1.80 -6.62
C SER A 38 -0.92 -1.25 -6.47
N GLY A 39 -1.06 0.03 -6.17
CA GLY A 39 -2.39 0.61 -6.05
C GLY A 39 -2.35 2.02 -5.53
N GLU A 40 -3.33 2.34 -4.70
CA GLU A 40 -3.62 3.68 -4.24
C GLU A 40 -3.75 3.71 -2.71
N VAL A 41 -3.25 4.79 -2.12
CA VAL A 41 -3.50 5.11 -0.73
C VAL A 41 -4.27 6.42 -0.65
N GLU A 42 -5.42 6.37 0.00
CA GLU A 42 -6.22 7.54 0.33
C GLU A 42 -5.89 8.00 1.75
N ALA A 43 -5.39 9.22 1.91
CA ALA A 43 -5.08 9.84 3.19
C ALA A 43 -5.19 11.36 3.11
N HIS A 44 -5.19 12.01 4.28
CA HIS A 44 -5.17 13.47 4.35
C HIS A 44 -3.97 14.05 3.59
N GLN A 45 -4.12 15.25 3.01
CA GLN A 45 -3.08 15.88 2.19
C GLN A 45 -1.74 16.06 2.93
N SER A 46 -1.78 16.30 4.24
CA SER A 46 -0.56 16.38 5.06
C SER A 46 0.17 15.02 5.14
N THR A 47 -0.57 13.91 5.17
CA THR A 47 -0.02 12.55 5.12
C THR A 47 0.60 12.27 3.76
N ILE A 48 -0.08 12.63 2.68
CA ILE A 48 0.43 12.51 1.30
C ILE A 48 1.64 13.44 1.06
N ALA A 49 1.74 14.56 1.77
CA ALA A 49 2.93 15.40 1.73
C ALA A 49 4.13 14.74 2.42
N MET A 50 3.93 13.96 3.49
CA MET A 50 5.01 13.21 4.14
C MET A 50 5.61 12.13 3.23
N PHE A 51 4.78 11.53 2.38
CA PHE A 51 5.19 10.65 1.28
C PHE A 51 6.18 11.29 0.31
N LYS A 52 6.17 12.63 0.17
CA LYS A 52 7.15 13.37 -0.66
C LYS A 52 8.47 13.62 0.05
N LEU A 53 8.50 13.51 1.38
CA LEU A 53 9.66 13.80 2.23
C LEU A 53 10.45 12.54 2.60
N LYS A 54 9.82 11.36 2.48
CA LYS A 54 10.45 10.07 2.78
C LYS A 54 10.19 9.10 1.63
N ASP A 55 11.25 8.50 1.12
CA ASP A 55 11.17 7.54 -0.01
C ASP A 55 10.38 6.27 0.36
N ASN A 56 10.32 5.93 1.65
CA ASN A 56 9.59 4.78 2.18
C ASN A 56 8.71 5.19 3.38
N LEU A 57 7.45 4.73 3.38
CA LEU A 57 6.54 4.88 4.51
C LEU A 57 5.98 3.54 4.95
N ASP A 58 5.86 3.37 6.25
CA ASP A 58 5.23 2.21 6.84
C ASP A 58 3.71 2.45 6.94
N PHE A 59 2.91 1.51 6.46
CA PHE A 59 1.48 1.43 6.72
C PHE A 59 1.23 0.27 7.67
N VAL A 60 0.70 0.59 8.84
CA VAL A 60 0.30 -0.41 9.82
C VAL A 60 -1.21 -0.57 9.71
N THR A 61 -1.65 -1.72 9.25
CA THR A 61 -3.07 -2.06 9.17
C THR A 61 -3.68 -2.19 10.57
N ASP A 62 -4.99 -2.08 10.66
CA ASP A 62 -5.76 -2.25 11.90
C ASP A 62 -5.59 -3.61 12.57
N ASP A 63 -5.34 -4.66 11.79
CA ASP A 63 -4.99 -6.02 12.24
C ASP A 63 -3.50 -6.19 12.62
N GLY A 64 -2.68 -5.13 12.52
CA GLY A 64 -1.31 -5.09 13.02
C GLY A 64 -0.23 -5.48 12.01
N HIS A 65 -0.59 -5.73 10.75
CA HIS A 65 0.37 -6.03 9.69
C HIS A 65 1.08 -4.77 9.19
N LYS A 66 2.37 -4.93 8.88
CA LYS A 66 3.23 -3.82 8.44
C LYS A 66 3.52 -3.94 6.94
N ILE A 67 3.05 -2.95 6.19
CA ILE A 67 3.22 -2.85 4.75
C ILE A 67 4.14 -1.67 4.44
N ASN A 68 5.22 -1.90 3.71
CA ASN A 68 6.12 -0.85 3.27
C ASN A 68 5.59 -0.26 1.95
N LEU A 69 5.32 1.04 1.96
CA LEU A 69 4.80 1.79 0.82
C LEU A 69 5.91 2.63 0.22
N LEU A 70 6.11 2.47 -1.09
CA LEU A 70 6.96 3.30 -1.93
C LEU A 70 6.07 4.13 -2.84
N LEU A 71 6.36 5.41 -2.99
CA LEU A 71 5.61 6.25 -3.92
C LEU A 71 5.92 5.81 -5.36
N SER A 72 4.88 5.67 -6.19
CA SER A 72 5.09 5.42 -7.61
C SER A 72 5.37 6.74 -8.35
N ASP A 73 6.28 6.70 -9.33
CA ASP A 73 6.51 7.83 -10.26
C ASP A 73 5.31 8.08 -11.21
N ARG A 74 4.30 7.22 -11.19
CA ARG A 74 3.07 7.41 -11.99
C ARG A 74 2.34 8.67 -11.53
N LYS A 75 2.30 9.66 -12.42
CA LYS A 75 1.52 10.93 -12.40
C LYS A 75 1.07 11.35 -11.00
N ARG A 76 1.89 12.20 -10.37
CA ARG A 76 1.54 12.93 -9.15
C ARG A 76 0.21 13.66 -9.36
N LEU A 77 -0.83 13.29 -8.61
CA LEU A 77 -2.07 14.05 -8.61
C LEU A 77 -1.82 15.44 -7.98
N PRO A 78 -2.30 16.54 -8.60
CA PRO A 78 -1.97 17.89 -8.18
C PRO A 78 -2.63 18.35 -6.86
N SER A 79 -3.61 17.61 -6.34
CA SER A 79 -4.35 18.01 -5.12
C SER A 79 -5.06 16.86 -4.37
N GLY A 80 -4.79 15.61 -4.75
CA GLY A 80 -5.59 14.48 -4.27
C GLY A 80 -5.22 14.05 -2.86
N THR A 81 -6.22 13.71 -2.07
CA THR A 81 -6.09 12.82 -0.91
C THR A 81 -5.61 11.42 -1.30
N ILE A 82 -5.24 11.17 -2.57
CA ILE A 82 -4.91 9.86 -3.12
C ILE A 82 -3.50 9.90 -3.72
N ALA A 83 -2.67 8.89 -3.39
CA ALA A 83 -1.35 8.68 -3.99
C ALA A 83 -1.20 7.26 -4.57
N HIS A 84 -0.60 7.16 -5.75
CA HIS A 84 -0.21 5.88 -6.32
C HIS A 84 1.05 5.36 -5.65
N ILE A 85 1.03 4.09 -5.29
CA ILE A 85 2.08 3.46 -4.48
C ILE A 85 2.39 2.04 -4.98
N THR A 86 3.59 1.61 -4.65
CA THR A 86 4.02 0.22 -4.71
C THR A 86 4.24 -0.26 -3.29
N ALA A 87 3.62 -1.37 -2.93
CA ALA A 87 3.67 -1.97 -1.61
C ALA A 87 4.52 -3.24 -1.62
N THR A 88 5.30 -3.43 -0.57
CA THR A 88 6.06 -4.66 -0.28
C THR A 88 5.99 -4.96 1.23
N GLY A 89 6.46 -6.14 1.64
CA GLY A 89 6.48 -6.52 3.06
C GLY A 89 5.52 -7.67 3.33
N ASP A 90 4.79 -7.59 4.44
CA ASP A 90 3.84 -8.61 4.85
C ASP A 90 2.56 -8.47 4.00
N LEU A 91 2.62 -8.99 2.77
CA LEU A 91 1.51 -9.05 1.83
C LEU A 91 1.01 -10.50 1.75
N PRO A 92 -0.32 -10.72 1.68
CA PRO A 92 -0.89 -12.04 1.70
C PRO A 92 -0.60 -12.74 0.37
N SER A 93 -0.04 -13.94 0.45
CA SER A 93 0.40 -14.75 -0.70
C SER A 93 -0.69 -15.67 -1.28
N LYS A 94 -1.87 -15.71 -0.66
CA LYS A 94 -2.87 -16.76 -0.93
C LYS A 94 -4.00 -16.29 -1.84
N LYS A 95 -4.03 -16.78 -3.08
CA LYS A 95 -5.15 -16.66 -4.04
C LYS A 95 -6.53 -16.74 -3.35
N SER A 96 -7.20 -15.61 -3.21
CA SER A 96 -8.65 -15.57 -3.01
C SER A 96 -9.14 -14.21 -3.48
N GLY A 97 -10.24 -14.18 -4.25
CA GLY A 97 -10.69 -13.01 -5.02
C GLY A 97 -10.93 -11.72 -4.24
N ILE A 98 -10.86 -11.78 -2.91
CA ILE A 98 -10.67 -10.66 -1.99
C ILE A 98 -9.70 -11.19 -0.92
N LEU A 99 -8.51 -10.62 -0.80
CA LEU A 99 -7.51 -11.08 0.17
C LEU A 99 -7.91 -10.59 1.56
N GLY A 100 -8.60 -11.46 2.32
CA GLY A 100 -8.89 -11.28 3.72
C GLY A 100 -7.76 -11.85 4.57
N TRP A 101 -7.08 -10.98 5.31
CA TRP A 101 -6.34 -11.31 6.53
C TRP A 101 -7.32 -11.55 7.66
#